data_AF-A0A0F9VN53-F1
#
_entry.id   AF-A0A0F9VN53-F1
#
_cell.length_a   1.000
_cell.length_b   1.000
_cell.length_c   1.000
_cell.angle_alpha   90.00
_cell.angle_beta   90.00
_cell.angle_gamma   90.00
#
_symmetry.space_group_name_H-M   'P 1'
#
loop_
_entity.id
_entity.type
_entity.pdbx_description
1 polymer ?
#
loop_
_entity_poly.entity_id
_entity_poly.type
_entity_poly.pdbx_seq_one_letter_code
_entity_poly.pdbx_strand_id
1 'polypeptide(L)' 'MNIIHCPDCLADDKIFCPRNPDAKCLDCGKSFCGAHIGPHLKDVHCIALTNDHCREA' A
#
# COMPACT_ATOMS: atom_id res chain seq x y z
N MET A 1 -0.08 -15.68 17.52
CA MET A 1 0.64 -14.72 16.66
C MET A 1 -0.01 -13.35 16.86
N ASN A 2 0.76 -12.32 17.23
CA ASN A 2 0.24 -10.96 17.40
C ASN A 2 0.30 -10.26 16.03
N ILE A 3 -0.86 -9.90 15.48
CA ILE A 3 -0.95 -9.22 14.18
C ILE A 3 -0.75 -7.73 14.42
N ILE A 4 0.25 -7.13 13.77
CA ILE A 4 0.48 -5.68 13.80
C ILE A 4 -0.09 -5.12 12.51
N HIS A 5 -1.06 -4.22 12.59
CA HIS A 5 -1.66 -3.58 11.42
C HIS A 5 -0.86 -2.34 11.00
N CYS A 6 -0.78 -2.08 9.69
CA CYS A 6 -0.23 -0.82 9.20
C CYS A 6 -1.17 0.36 9.50
N PRO A 7 -0.71 1.62 9.47
CA PRO A 7 -1.54 2.79 9.79
C PRO A 7 -2.83 2.84 8.97
N ASP A 8 -2.77 2.53 7.69
CA ASP A 8 -3.93 2.51 6.79
C ASP A 8 -4.90 1.36 7.13
N CYS A 9 -4.38 0.20 7.54
CA CYS A 9 -5.24 -0.88 8.08
C CYS A 9 -5.92 -0.49 9.40
N LEU A 10 -5.29 0.36 10.23
CA LEU A 10 -5.89 0.84 11.47
C LEU A 10 -6.95 1.92 11.21
N ALA A 11 -6.85 2.62 10.09
CA ALA A 11 -7.82 3.63 9.64
C ALA A 11 -8.99 3.04 8.84
N ASP A 12 -8.83 1.85 8.25
CA ASP A 12 -9.85 1.16 7.47
C ASP A 12 -10.58 0.09 8.31
N ASP A 13 -11.79 0.41 8.76
CA ASP A 13 -12.63 -0.50 9.56
C ASP A 13 -13.20 -1.69 8.78
N LYS A 14 -13.05 -1.71 7.45
CA LYS A 14 -13.65 -2.69 6.55
C LYS A 14 -12.65 -3.75 6.08
N ILE A 15 -11.36 -3.47 6.18
CA ILE A 15 -10.31 -4.38 5.70
C ILE A 15 -9.74 -5.18 6.86
N PHE A 16 -10.18 -6.44 6.98
CA PHE A 16 -9.44 -7.43 7.75
C PHE A 16 -8.13 -7.76 7.03
N CYS A 17 -7.01 -7.25 7.53
CA CYS A 17 -5.69 -7.58 7.01
C CYS A 17 -5.03 -8.65 7.89
N PRO A 18 -5.00 -9.94 7.48
CA PRO A 18 -4.38 -11.00 8.28
C PRO A 18 -2.84 -10.93 8.31
N ARG A 19 -2.24 -9.95 7.62
CA ARG A 19 -0.80 -9.84 7.41
C ARG A 19 -0.21 -8.66 8.17
N ASN A 20 0.95 -8.88 8.78
CA ASN A 20 1.79 -7.79 9.30
C ASN A 20 2.32 -6.92 8.16
N PRO A 21 2.70 -5.67 8.42
CA PRO A 21 3.37 -4.82 7.45
C PRO A 21 4.68 -5.48 6.99
N ASP A 22 4.73 -5.82 5.71
CA ASP A 22 5.87 -6.43 5.03
C ASP A 22 6.50 -5.52 3.96
N ALA A 23 5.92 -4.33 3.73
CA ALA A 23 6.39 -3.37 2.75
C ALA A 23 6.77 -2.03 3.40
N LYS A 24 7.84 -1.39 2.90
CA LYS A 24 8.26 -0.05 3.29
C LYS A 24 8.40 0.82 2.04
N CYS A 25 7.75 1.98 2.02
CA CYS A 25 7.97 2.98 0.99
C CYS A 25 9.36 3.59 1.17
N LEU A 26 10.20 3.53 0.12
CA LEU A 26 11.56 4.06 0.17
C LEU A 26 11.64 5.58 -0.01
N ASP A 27 10.57 6.20 -0.50
CA ASP A 27 10.48 7.66 -0.65
C ASP A 27 10.15 8.33 0.70
N CYS A 28 9.04 7.94 1.32
CA CYS A 28 8.58 8.57 2.57
C CYS A 28 8.87 7.76 3.85
N GLY A 29 9.39 6.54 3.75
CA GLY A 29 9.78 5.71 4.89
C GLY A 29 8.64 5.02 5.64
N LYS A 30 7.39 5.20 5.22
CA LYS A 30 6.20 4.59 5.85
C LYS A 30 6.11 3.08 5.60
N SER A 31 5.61 2.34 6.58
CA SER A 31 5.42 0.88 6.49
C SER A 31 3.95 0.53 6.22
N PHE A 32 3.74 -0.38 5.29
CA PHE A 32 2.42 -0.82 4.82
C PHE A 32 2.35 -2.35 4.76
N CYS A 33 1.14 -2.90 4.81
CA CYS A 33 0.94 -4.28 4.37
C CYS A 33 0.97 -4.35 2.83
N GLY A 34 1.18 -5.54 2.28
CA GLY A 34 1.19 -5.72 0.82
C GLY A 34 -0.06 -5.23 0.07
N ALA A 35 -1.22 -5.07 0.74
CA ALA A 35 -2.43 -4.52 0.11
C ALA A 35 -2.41 -2.98 0.02
N HIS A 36 -1.88 -2.29 1.03
CA HIS A 36 -1.90 -0.83 1.11
C HIS A 36 -0.70 -0.14 0.46
N ILE A 37 0.42 -0.84 0.23
CA ILE A 37 1.57 -0.26 -0.46
C ILE A 37 1.26 0.16 -1.90
N GLY A 38 0.47 -0.65 -2.63
CA GLY A 38 0.10 -0.35 -4.02
C GLY A 38 -0.63 0.99 -4.14
N PRO A 39 -1.83 1.13 -3.53
CA PRO A 39 -2.56 2.40 -3.52
C PRO A 39 -1.70 3.59 -3.06
N HIS A 40 -0.89 3.41 -2.01
CA HIS A 40 0.03 4.46 -1.56
C HIS A 40 0.98 4.95 -2.65
N LEU A 41 1.64 4.04 -3.37
CA LEU A 41 2.57 4.41 -4.45
C LEU A 41 1.86 5.14 -5.59
N LYS A 42 0.63 4.73 -5.93
CA LYS A 42 -0.19 5.36 -6.98
C LYS A 42 -0.68 6.75 -6.56
N ASP A 43 -1.32 6.85 -5.39
CA ASP A 43 -2.09 8.03 -4.99
C ASP A 43 -1.22 9.12 -4.35
N VAL A 44 -0.11 8.74 -3.69
CA VAL A 44 0.79 9.69 -3.01
C VAL A 44 2.02 10.01 -3.85
N HIS A 45 2.59 9.02 -4.54
CA HIS A 45 3.83 9.18 -5.30
C HIS A 45 3.65 9.19 -6.82
N CYS A 46 2.40 9.14 -7.31
CA CYS A 46 2.07 9.12 -8.74
C CYS A 46 2.79 8.01 -9.53
N ILE A 47 3.15 6.91 -8.87
CA ILE A 47 3.83 5.77 -9.50
C ILE A 47 2.77 4.89 -10.16
N ALA A 48 2.85 4.76 -11.48
CA ALA A 48 1.98 3.86 -12.21
C ALA A 48 2.24 2.41 -11.79
N LEU A 49 1.20 1.73 -11.33
CA LEU A 49 1.25 0.29 -11.00
C LEU A 49 0.92 -0.61 -12.20
N THR A 50 0.40 -0.01 -13.28
CA THR A 50 0.05 -0.69 -14.53
C THR A 50 0.51 0.14 -15.72
N ASN A 51 0.67 -0.52 -16.87
CA ASN A 51 1.06 0.13 -18.13
C ASN A 51 -0.15 0.60 -18.96
N ASP A 52 -1.34 0.75 -18.37
CA ASP A 52 -2.54 1.18 -19.10
C ASP A 52 -2.32 2.53 -19.79
N HIS A 53 -1.62 3.45 -19.12
CA HIS A 53 -1.24 4.75 -19.66
C HIS A 53 -0.28 4.68 -20.88
N CYS A 54 0.35 3.53 -21.15
CA CYS A 54 1.19 3.32 -22.33
C CYS A 54 0.42 2.74 -23.52
N ARG A 55 -0.82 2.25 -23.33
CA ARG A 55 -1.60 1.57 -24.36
C ARG A 55 -2.38 2.52 -25.27
N GLU A 56 -2.50 3.79 -24.90
CA GLU A 56 -3.20 4.83 -25.68
C GLU A 56 -2.27 5.57 -26.67
N ALA A 57 -1.15 4.95 -27.05
CA ALA A 57 -0.17 5.48 -28.01
C ALA A 57 -0.40 4.99 -29.44
#